data_AF-A0A9D8X5V6-F1
#
_entry.id   AF-A0A9D8X5V6-F1
#
_cell.length_a   1.000
_cell.length_b   1.000
_cell.length_c   1.000
_cell.angle_alpha   90.00
_cell.angle_beta   90.00
_cell.angle_gamma   90.00
#
_symmetry.space_group_name_H-M   'P 1'
#
loop_
_entity.id
_entity.type
_entity.pdbx_description
1 polymer ?
#
loop_
_entity_poly.entity_id
_entity_poly.type
_entity_poly.pdbx_seq_one_letter_code
_entity_poly.pdbx_strand_id
1 'polypeptide(L)'
;MLSELLQRAENNDVEALIALSEIYGKGEGVEQDFCKKAEYLQRAAALGSSEAMIRLSICYENGEGVEKDDSKVFELANIVFSKKDAVSLRGALRLAQCYLEGIGTEVNAESALFFTSLLLGVNHDPAGLCSIYYDDAVKMLDSKSYVDWLIKTSEALPYAKFKLGELYEEGEILDYDEDLAIEWYTKSANEGCIDAKMNLAILYKKSEIAQNLTIAENLLKEVINADYKPEELRAKRLLGMLYTETNRKEAGIKIFEELVEKFDDALSCSFIGLEYNERKEYETARQYFVKSYEMSGDQKYKDMINAVDKVIRLSNDDSGETKSSGGCYVATAVYGSYDCPQVWTLRRFRDNTLDANIFGRMFIKLYYAVSPTLVKYFGKTKLFRKIFKSRLDKMVEKLNNNGVENSPYNDKY
;
A
#
# COMPACT_ATOMS: atom_id res chain seq x y z
N MET A 1 -27.71 -18.72 33.26
CA MET A 1 -26.73 -17.81 32.64
C MET A 1 -26.55 -16.55 33.47
N LEU A 2 -27.51 -15.61 33.53
CA LEU A 2 -27.34 -14.37 34.31
C LEU A 2 -27.09 -14.61 35.81
N SER A 3 -27.87 -15.50 36.44
CA SER A 3 -27.71 -15.86 37.86
C SER A 3 -26.33 -16.45 38.20
N GLU A 4 -25.79 -17.25 37.29
CA GLU A 4 -24.46 -17.85 37.40
C GLU A 4 -23.35 -16.81 37.26
N LEU A 5 -23.50 -15.88 36.31
CA LEU A 5 -22.57 -14.75 36.15
C LEU A 5 -22.56 -13.86 37.40
N LEU A 6 -23.73 -13.57 37.98
CA LEU A 6 -23.82 -12.81 39.23
C LEU A 6 -23.09 -13.51 40.37
N GLN A 7 -23.27 -14.82 40.55
CA GLN A 7 -22.57 -15.59 41.57
C GLN A 7 -21.05 -15.62 41.36
N ARG A 8 -20.59 -15.76 40.11
CA ARG A 8 -19.15 -15.69 39.78
C ARG A 8 -18.59 -14.29 40.06
N ALA A 9 -19.32 -13.25 39.70
CA ALA A 9 -18.94 -11.86 39.95
C ALA A 9 -18.87 -11.52 41.45
N GLU A 10 -19.70 -12.09 42.31
CA GLU A 10 -19.57 -11.97 43.77
C GLU A 10 -18.24 -12.54 44.27
N ASN A 11 -17.73 -13.57 43.61
CA ASN A 11 -16.41 -14.16 43.89
C ASN A 11 -15.25 -13.47 43.15
N ASN A 12 -15.47 -12.25 42.62
CA ASN A 12 -14.47 -11.46 41.90
C ASN A 12 -13.89 -12.15 40.65
N ASP A 13 -14.68 -12.99 40.00
CA ASP A 13 -14.34 -13.53 38.68
C ASP A 13 -14.34 -12.42 37.63
N VAL A 14 -13.16 -12.11 37.09
CA VAL A 14 -12.95 -11.01 36.12
C VAL A 14 -13.75 -11.21 34.83
N GLU A 15 -13.85 -12.44 34.33
CA GLU A 15 -14.60 -12.73 33.10
C GLU A 15 -16.09 -12.50 33.32
N ALA A 16 -16.61 -12.95 34.48
CA ALA A 16 -18.00 -12.73 34.83
C ALA A 16 -18.33 -11.25 35.01
N LEU A 17 -17.44 -10.48 35.64
CA LEU A 17 -17.58 -9.03 35.78
C LEU A 17 -17.63 -8.33 34.41
N ILE A 18 -16.73 -8.68 33.48
CA ILE A 18 -16.74 -8.13 32.12
C ILE A 18 -18.03 -8.52 31.39
N ALA A 19 -18.43 -9.80 31.46
CA ALA A 19 -19.65 -10.27 30.81
C ALA A 19 -20.91 -9.55 31.35
N LEU A 20 -21.01 -9.36 32.67
CA LEU A 20 -22.10 -8.59 33.27
C LEU A 20 -22.09 -7.13 32.81
N SER A 21 -20.91 -6.51 32.71
CA SER A 21 -20.81 -5.14 32.20
C SER A 21 -21.36 -5.00 30.78
N GLU A 22 -21.14 -6.01 29.94
CA GLU A 22 -21.65 -6.04 28.57
C GLU A 22 -23.17 -6.26 28.53
N ILE A 23 -23.68 -7.18 29.35
CA ILE A 23 -25.11 -7.45 29.49
C ILE A 23 -25.87 -6.19 29.92
N TYR A 24 -25.42 -5.53 30.99
CA TYR A 24 -26.04 -4.29 31.47
C TYR A 24 -25.82 -3.13 30.50
N GLY A 25 -24.69 -3.07 29.81
CA GLY A 25 -24.40 -2.06 28.81
C GLY A 25 -25.30 -2.15 27.56
N LYS A 26 -25.73 -3.36 27.18
CA LYS A 26 -26.61 -3.59 26.02
C LYS A 26 -28.08 -3.78 26.37
N GLY A 27 -28.40 -4.07 27.65
CA GLY A 27 -29.75 -4.46 28.06
C GLY A 27 -30.14 -5.88 27.59
N GLU A 28 -29.19 -6.80 27.48
CA GLU A 28 -29.45 -8.16 27.00
C GLU A 28 -30.11 -9.02 28.09
N GLY A 29 -31.44 -9.09 28.10
CA GLY A 29 -32.21 -9.85 29.09
C GLY A 29 -32.33 -9.17 30.46
N VAL A 30 -31.87 -7.93 30.57
CA VAL A 30 -32.03 -7.01 31.71
C VAL A 30 -32.29 -5.60 31.19
N GLU A 31 -32.79 -4.70 32.05
CA GLU A 31 -32.83 -3.28 31.70
C GLU A 31 -31.40 -2.74 31.52
N GLN A 32 -31.19 -1.93 30.47
CA GLN A 32 -29.90 -1.30 30.22
C GLN A 32 -29.54 -0.36 31.37
N ASP A 33 -28.34 -0.52 31.93
CA ASP A 33 -27.88 0.21 33.10
C ASP A 33 -26.39 0.50 32.98
N PHE A 34 -26.06 1.72 32.55
CA PHE A 34 -24.68 2.15 32.40
C PHE A 34 -23.96 2.30 33.74
N CYS A 35 -24.68 2.61 34.82
CA CYS A 35 -24.07 2.70 36.16
C CYS A 35 -23.57 1.32 36.60
N LYS A 36 -24.39 0.27 36.44
CA LYS A 36 -23.96 -1.12 36.70
C LYS A 36 -22.85 -1.56 35.76
N LYS A 37 -22.91 -1.22 34.47
CA LYS A 37 -21.80 -1.47 33.53
C LYS A 37 -20.49 -0.91 34.08
N ALA A 38 -20.47 0.37 34.43
CA ALA A 38 -19.28 1.03 34.93
C ALA A 38 -18.81 0.45 36.28
N GLU A 39 -19.73 0.11 37.19
CA GLU A 39 -19.40 -0.53 38.47
C GLU A 39 -18.68 -1.86 38.27
N TYR A 40 -19.21 -2.75 37.41
CA TYR A 40 -18.56 -4.03 37.13
C TYR A 40 -17.20 -3.86 36.46
N LEU A 41 -17.07 -2.88 35.56
CA LEU A 41 -15.78 -2.56 34.93
C LEU A 41 -14.76 -1.99 35.93
N GLN A 42 -15.18 -1.12 36.86
CA GLN A 42 -14.32 -0.61 37.93
C GLN A 42 -13.81 -1.74 38.83
N ARG A 43 -14.70 -2.67 39.20
CA ARG A 43 -14.31 -3.86 39.98
C ARG A 43 -13.31 -4.74 39.23
N ALA A 44 -13.57 -5.03 37.95
CA ALA A 44 -12.65 -5.82 37.14
C ALA A 44 -11.31 -5.12 36.89
N ALA A 45 -11.31 -3.80 36.70
CA ALA A 45 -10.10 -2.99 36.56
C ALA A 45 -9.28 -2.97 37.86
N ALA A 46 -9.91 -2.88 39.03
CA ALA A 46 -9.25 -2.96 40.33
C ALA A 46 -8.57 -4.32 40.56
N LEU A 47 -9.09 -5.39 39.96
CA LEU A 47 -8.47 -6.72 39.93
C LEU A 47 -7.34 -6.85 38.90
N GLY A 48 -7.00 -5.77 38.19
CA GLY A 48 -5.90 -5.72 37.24
C GLY A 48 -6.26 -6.08 35.80
N SER A 49 -7.54 -6.21 35.46
CA SER A 49 -7.94 -6.55 34.08
C SER A 49 -7.72 -5.39 33.11
N SER A 50 -6.79 -5.57 32.16
CA SER A 50 -6.51 -4.59 31.10
C SER A 50 -7.70 -4.37 30.16
N GLU A 51 -8.46 -5.43 29.86
CA GLU A 51 -9.69 -5.33 29.06
C GLU A 51 -10.74 -4.46 29.76
N ALA A 52 -10.93 -4.66 31.06
CA ALA A 52 -11.86 -3.83 31.82
C ALA A 52 -11.40 -2.37 31.89
N MET A 53 -10.08 -2.11 32.02
CA MET A 53 -9.52 -0.75 32.00
C MET A 53 -9.78 -0.03 30.67
N ILE A 54 -9.61 -0.70 29.52
CA ILE A 54 -9.93 -0.10 28.21
C ILE A 54 -11.42 0.21 28.12
N ARG A 55 -12.31 -0.72 28.47
CA ARG A 55 -13.76 -0.48 28.45
C ARG A 55 -14.19 0.62 29.41
N LEU A 56 -13.56 0.68 30.59
CA LEU A 56 -13.81 1.72 31.58
C LEU A 56 -13.35 3.10 31.09
N SER A 57 -12.24 3.19 30.35
CA SER A 57 -11.81 4.44 29.72
C SER A 57 -12.83 4.97 28.71
N ILE A 58 -13.55 4.09 27.99
CA ILE A 58 -14.65 4.50 27.10
C ILE A 58 -15.83 5.03 27.93
N CYS A 59 -16.13 4.42 29.08
CA CYS A 59 -17.14 4.95 29.99
C CYS A 59 -16.80 6.35 30.50
N TYR A 60 -15.53 6.62 30.85
CA TYR A 60 -15.08 7.95 31.26
C TYR A 60 -15.08 8.99 30.12
N GLU A 61 -14.80 8.59 28.89
CA GLU A 61 -14.89 9.50 27.72
C GLU A 61 -16.35 9.88 27.40
N ASN A 62 -17.24 8.88 27.42
CA ASN A 62 -18.64 9.06 27.04
C ASN A 62 -19.54 9.55 28.18
N GLY A 63 -19.09 9.43 29.44
CA GLY A 63 -19.92 9.68 30.61
C GLY A 63 -20.97 8.58 30.84
N GLU A 64 -20.66 7.34 30.44
CA GLU A 64 -21.57 6.21 30.55
C GLU A 64 -21.50 5.60 31.95
N GLY A 65 -22.44 5.98 32.82
CA GLY A 65 -22.54 5.45 34.18
C GLY A 65 -21.51 5.99 35.17
N VAL A 66 -20.63 6.87 34.69
CA VAL A 66 -19.64 7.64 35.46
C VAL A 66 -19.63 9.07 34.92
N GLU A 67 -19.18 10.02 35.74
CA GLU A 67 -18.89 11.37 35.26
C GLU A 67 -17.75 11.33 34.24
N LYS A 68 -17.81 12.22 33.23
CA LYS A 68 -16.75 12.31 32.24
C LYS A 68 -15.43 12.71 32.88
N ASP A 69 -14.36 12.02 32.53
CA ASP A 69 -13.03 12.26 33.11
C ASP A 69 -11.91 11.85 32.15
N ASP A 70 -11.46 12.79 31.33
CA ASP A 70 -10.41 12.57 30.34
C ASP A 70 -9.07 12.21 31.00
N SER A 71 -8.81 12.70 32.23
CA SER A 71 -7.57 12.35 32.95
C SER A 71 -7.52 10.87 33.26
N LYS A 72 -8.65 10.28 33.65
CA LYS A 72 -8.75 8.82 33.85
C LYS A 72 -8.66 8.04 32.56
N VAL A 73 -9.13 8.58 31.43
CA VAL A 73 -8.94 7.94 30.12
C VAL A 73 -7.44 7.75 29.85
N PHE A 74 -6.68 8.82 29.99
CA PHE A 74 -5.23 8.82 29.76
C PHE A 74 -4.49 7.94 30.77
N GLU A 75 -4.84 8.01 32.06
CA GLU A 75 -4.25 7.18 33.10
C GLU A 75 -4.44 5.68 32.83
N LEU A 76 -5.68 5.26 32.54
CA LEU A 76 -6.00 3.86 32.27
C LEU A 76 -5.26 3.35 31.03
N ALA A 77 -5.17 4.15 29.96
CA ALA A 77 -4.43 3.81 28.76
C ALA A 77 -2.93 3.59 29.05
N ASN A 78 -2.31 4.44 29.88
CA ASN A 78 -0.93 4.29 30.32
C ASN A 78 -0.71 3.02 31.16
N ILE A 79 -1.61 2.74 32.10
CA ILE A 79 -1.54 1.53 32.91
C ILE A 79 -1.61 0.29 32.01
N VAL A 80 -2.56 0.24 31.08
CA VAL A 80 -2.71 -0.89 30.14
C VAL A 80 -1.45 -1.05 29.30
N PHE A 81 -0.92 0.03 28.73
CA PHE A 81 0.30 -0.03 27.93
C PHE A 81 1.51 -0.54 28.73
N SER A 82 1.63 -0.16 30.01
CA SER A 82 2.75 -0.55 30.87
C SER A 82 2.79 -2.05 31.23
N LYS A 83 1.66 -2.76 31.12
CA LYS A 83 1.53 -4.16 31.52
C LYS A 83 2.17 -5.16 30.55
N LYS A 84 2.46 -4.74 29.31
CA LYS A 84 3.09 -5.56 28.25
C LYS A 84 2.41 -6.93 28.03
N ASP A 85 1.10 -6.99 28.26
CA ASP A 85 0.24 -8.13 27.96
C ASP A 85 -0.34 -8.03 26.53
N ALA A 86 -1.13 -9.01 26.11
CA ALA A 86 -1.76 -9.04 24.78
C ALA A 86 -2.69 -7.82 24.51
N VAL A 87 -3.17 -7.15 25.57
CA VAL A 87 -4.08 -6.00 25.48
C VAL A 87 -3.29 -4.68 25.43
N SER A 88 -1.98 -4.70 25.69
CA SER A 88 -1.14 -3.50 25.74
C SER A 88 -1.09 -2.74 24.41
N LEU A 89 -1.31 -3.42 23.27
CA LEU A 89 -1.47 -2.77 21.96
C LEU A 89 -2.72 -1.87 21.89
N ARG A 90 -3.82 -2.24 22.57
CA ARG A 90 -4.99 -1.37 22.71
C ARG A 90 -4.70 -0.15 23.59
N GLY A 91 -3.86 -0.33 24.61
CA GLY A 91 -3.34 0.77 25.42
C GLY A 91 -2.53 1.76 24.57
N ALA A 92 -1.61 1.26 23.74
CA ALA A 92 -0.85 2.09 22.80
C ALA A 92 -1.77 2.85 21.83
N LEU A 93 -2.77 2.18 21.24
CA LEU A 93 -3.71 2.83 20.33
C LEU A 93 -4.50 3.93 21.04
N ARG A 94 -4.91 3.69 22.28
CA ARG A 94 -5.63 4.68 23.06
C ARG A 94 -4.74 5.86 23.44
N LEU A 95 -3.47 5.62 23.77
CA LEU A 95 -2.49 6.69 24.01
C LEU A 95 -2.25 7.53 22.75
N ALA A 96 -2.15 6.90 21.58
CA ALA A 96 -2.05 7.61 20.32
C ALA A 96 -3.22 8.59 20.13
N GLN A 97 -4.45 8.12 20.35
CA GLN A 97 -5.65 8.94 20.27
C GLN A 97 -5.61 10.08 21.31
N CYS A 98 -5.26 9.78 22.56
CA CYS A 98 -5.21 10.79 23.63
C CYS A 98 -4.24 11.93 23.30
N TYR A 99 -3.05 11.61 22.78
CA TYR A 99 -2.08 12.63 22.37
C TYR A 99 -2.49 13.37 21.10
N LEU A 100 -3.23 12.74 20.18
CA LEU A 100 -3.71 13.38 18.97
C LEU A 100 -4.82 14.40 19.28
N GLU A 101 -5.76 14.02 20.14
CA GLU A 101 -6.98 14.79 20.44
C GLU A 101 -6.87 15.65 21.71
N GLY A 102 -5.85 15.43 22.55
CA GLY A 102 -5.69 16.12 23.83
C GLY A 102 -6.59 15.59 24.95
N ILE A 103 -6.92 14.29 24.92
CA ILE A 103 -7.77 13.65 25.93
C ILE A 103 -6.93 13.34 27.16
N GLY A 104 -7.09 14.13 28.23
CA GLY A 104 -6.41 13.91 29.51
C GLY A 104 -4.92 14.25 29.50
N THR A 105 -4.43 14.81 28.39
CA THR A 105 -3.06 15.27 28.16
C THR A 105 -3.08 16.46 27.21
N GLU A 106 -1.97 17.20 27.13
CA GLU A 106 -1.78 18.15 26.04
C GLU A 106 -1.64 17.41 24.70
N VAL A 107 -2.11 18.05 23.64
CA VAL A 107 -1.94 17.58 22.26
C VAL A 107 -0.45 17.47 21.91
N ASN A 108 -0.01 16.31 21.40
CA ASN A 108 1.38 16.03 21.09
C ASN A 108 1.53 15.08 19.90
N ALA A 109 1.86 15.64 18.72
CA ALA A 109 2.00 14.87 17.49
C ALA A 109 3.12 13.82 17.55
N GLU A 110 4.29 14.15 18.12
CA GLU A 110 5.41 13.20 18.22
C GLU A 110 5.07 11.97 19.06
N SER A 111 4.30 12.16 20.14
CA SER A 111 3.85 11.07 21.00
C SER A 111 2.79 10.23 20.29
N ALA A 112 1.84 10.86 19.59
CA ALA A 112 0.88 10.14 18.76
C ALA A 112 1.60 9.28 17.69
N LEU A 113 2.57 9.86 16.98
CA LEU A 113 3.41 9.15 16.00
C LEU A 113 4.17 7.98 16.63
N PHE A 114 4.69 8.13 17.85
CA PHE A 114 5.41 7.06 18.54
C PHE A 114 4.51 5.84 18.77
N PHE A 115 3.32 6.04 19.33
CA PHE A 115 2.42 4.92 19.64
C PHE A 115 1.83 4.27 18.38
N THR A 116 1.50 5.05 17.34
CA THR A 116 1.03 4.47 16.06
C THR A 116 2.16 3.72 15.35
N SER A 117 3.38 4.27 15.32
CA SER A 117 4.55 3.61 14.72
C SER A 117 4.94 2.32 15.42
N LEU A 118 4.76 2.25 16.74
CA LEU A 118 4.96 1.02 17.49
C LEU A 118 4.01 -0.10 17.01
N LEU A 119 2.73 0.24 16.81
CA LEU A 119 1.70 -0.69 16.36
C LEU A 119 1.90 -1.11 14.90
N LEU A 120 2.16 -0.14 14.02
CA LEU A 120 2.42 -0.39 12.60
C LEU A 120 3.70 -1.20 12.38
N GLY A 121 4.74 -0.97 13.19
CA GLY A 121 5.99 -1.74 13.14
C GLY A 121 5.84 -3.23 13.46
N VAL A 122 4.82 -3.61 14.24
CA VAL A 122 4.46 -5.01 14.51
C VAL A 122 3.29 -5.51 13.66
N ASN A 123 2.92 -4.74 12.63
CA ASN A 123 1.84 -5.04 11.68
C ASN A 123 0.47 -5.17 12.38
N HIS A 124 0.21 -4.33 13.38
CA HIS A 124 -1.07 -4.26 14.09
C HIS A 124 -1.79 -2.96 13.75
N ASP A 125 -2.71 -3.00 12.78
CA ASP A 125 -3.52 -1.84 12.40
C ASP A 125 -5.04 -2.16 12.47
N PRO A 126 -5.63 -2.16 13.68
CA PRO A 126 -7.03 -2.50 13.85
C PRO A 126 -7.92 -1.50 13.08
N ALA A 127 -8.62 -2.03 12.08
CA ALA A 127 -9.53 -1.28 11.21
C ALA A 127 -8.89 -0.07 10.49
N GLY A 128 -7.56 -0.05 10.32
CA GLY A 128 -6.85 1.06 9.66
C GLY A 128 -6.64 2.30 10.54
N LEU A 129 -7.02 2.26 11.82
CA LEU A 129 -6.99 3.41 12.71
C LEU A 129 -5.56 3.91 13.00
N CYS A 130 -4.58 3.02 13.08
CA CYS A 130 -3.20 3.43 13.35
C CYS A 130 -2.65 4.25 12.18
N SER A 131 -2.94 3.82 10.94
CA SER A 131 -2.55 4.56 9.75
C SER A 131 -3.22 5.94 9.70
N ILE A 132 -4.51 6.03 10.04
CA ILE A 132 -5.23 7.31 10.09
C ILE A 132 -4.62 8.24 11.14
N TYR A 133 -4.41 7.76 12.36
CA TYR A 133 -3.82 8.56 13.44
C TYR A 133 -2.38 8.96 13.14
N TYR A 134 -1.61 8.10 12.47
CA TYR A 134 -0.28 8.43 11.99
C TYR A 134 -0.32 9.59 11.00
N ASP A 135 -1.16 9.50 9.97
CA ASP A 135 -1.31 10.54 8.95
C ASP A 135 -1.78 11.87 9.55
N ASP A 136 -2.72 11.83 10.50
CA ASP A 136 -3.20 13.04 11.17
C ASP A 136 -2.11 13.66 12.04
N ALA A 137 -1.30 12.87 12.75
CA ALA A 137 -0.16 13.37 13.50
C ALA A 137 0.92 13.96 12.59
N VAL A 138 1.19 13.37 11.42
CA VAL A 138 2.14 13.93 10.43
C VAL A 138 1.68 15.32 9.96
N LYS A 139 0.38 15.53 9.70
CA LYS A 139 -0.17 16.82 9.25
C LYS A 139 0.00 17.95 10.28
N MET A 140 0.22 17.61 11.55
CA MET A 140 0.45 18.57 12.63
C MET A 140 1.91 19.04 12.71
N LEU A 141 2.82 18.37 12.00
CA LEU A 141 4.24 18.70 11.94
C LEU A 141 4.58 19.36 10.60
N ASP A 142 5.55 20.26 10.61
CA ASP A 142 6.22 20.64 9.37
C ASP A 142 7.17 19.52 8.92
N SER A 143 7.55 19.53 7.63
CA SER A 143 8.38 18.47 7.04
C SER A 143 9.72 18.28 7.74
N LYS A 144 10.33 19.35 8.27
CA LYS A 144 11.61 19.25 8.97
C LYS A 144 11.42 18.57 10.32
N SER A 145 10.43 19.00 11.10
CA SER A 145 10.09 18.40 12.39
C SER A 145 9.75 16.92 12.26
N TYR A 146 9.03 16.53 11.20
CA TYR A 146 8.73 15.14 10.90
C TYR A 146 9.98 14.30 10.59
N VAL A 147 10.89 14.82 9.75
CA VAL A 147 12.17 14.14 9.45
C VAL A 147 13.05 14.04 10.69
N ASP A 148 13.17 15.11 11.48
CA ASP A 148 13.95 15.13 12.72
C ASP A 148 13.41 14.07 13.70
N TRP A 149 12.07 13.93 13.81
CA TRP A 149 11.43 12.90 14.61
C TRP A 149 11.73 11.48 14.11
N LEU A 150 11.65 11.25 12.79
CA LEU A 150 11.96 9.95 12.19
C LEU A 150 13.41 9.53 12.47
N ILE A 151 14.37 10.44 12.28
CA ILE A 151 15.80 10.20 12.54
C ILE A 151 16.02 9.91 14.04
N LYS A 152 15.41 10.70 14.92
CA LYS A 152 15.54 10.53 16.37
C LYS A 152 15.00 9.17 16.86
N THR A 153 13.96 8.65 16.21
CA THR A 153 13.25 7.44 16.65
C THR A 153 13.61 6.19 15.85
N SER A 154 14.36 6.32 14.75
CA SER A 154 14.71 5.20 13.86
C SER A 154 15.48 4.09 14.55
N GLU A 155 16.26 4.39 15.59
CA GLU A 155 16.95 3.35 16.38
C GLU A 155 15.96 2.41 17.09
N ALA A 156 14.84 2.94 17.58
CA ALA A 156 13.87 2.18 18.38
C ALA A 156 12.68 1.65 17.57
N LEU A 157 12.32 2.29 16.46
CA LEU A 157 11.08 2.01 15.73
C LEU A 157 11.37 1.51 14.30
N PRO A 158 11.06 0.25 13.98
CA PRO A 158 11.16 -0.27 12.62
C PRO A 158 10.33 0.54 11.62
N TYR A 159 9.16 1.02 12.04
CA TYR A 159 8.29 1.82 11.18
C TYR A 159 8.87 3.19 10.84
N ALA A 160 9.62 3.82 11.75
CA ALA A 160 10.33 5.07 11.44
C ALA A 160 11.44 4.85 10.41
N LYS A 161 12.18 3.74 10.51
CA LYS A 161 13.16 3.33 9.47
C LYS A 161 12.48 3.11 8.12
N PHE A 162 11.33 2.44 8.10
CA PHE A 162 10.53 2.23 6.89
C PHE A 162 10.15 3.57 6.24
N LYS A 163 9.63 4.51 7.04
CA LYS A 163 9.21 5.83 6.56
C LYS A 163 10.37 6.67 6.05
N LEU A 164 11.56 6.58 6.66
CA LEU A 164 12.77 7.19 6.10
C LEU A 164 13.10 6.63 4.70
N GLY A 165 12.98 5.31 4.52
CA GLY A 165 13.14 4.68 3.22
C GLY A 165 12.17 5.23 2.16
N GLU A 166 10.89 5.41 2.52
CA GLU A 166 9.89 6.02 1.63
C GLU A 166 10.26 7.46 1.25
N LEU A 167 10.68 8.29 2.21
CA LEU A 167 11.04 9.68 1.93
C LEU A 167 12.22 9.80 0.93
N TYR A 168 13.23 8.93 1.04
CA TYR A 168 14.34 8.88 0.09
C TYR A 168 13.94 8.31 -1.28
N GLU A 169 13.01 7.34 -1.34
CA GLU A 169 12.51 6.79 -2.62
C GLU A 169 11.61 7.81 -3.36
N GLU A 170 10.79 8.56 -2.65
CA GLU A 170 9.86 9.53 -3.23
C GLU A 170 10.58 10.81 -3.71
N GLY A 171 11.53 11.30 -2.92
CA GLY A 171 12.31 12.49 -3.24
C GLY A 171 11.53 13.81 -3.14
N GLU A 172 10.40 13.84 -2.43
CA GLU A 172 9.56 15.05 -2.27
C GLU A 172 9.99 15.91 -1.07
N ILE A 173 10.31 15.28 0.06
CA ILE A 173 10.75 15.94 1.30
C ILE A 173 12.27 15.90 1.46
N LEU A 174 12.88 14.76 1.14
CA LEU A 174 14.33 14.56 1.11
C LEU A 174 14.78 14.48 -0.36
N ASP A 175 16.06 14.73 -0.62
CA ASP A 175 16.62 14.47 -1.94
C ASP A 175 16.51 12.97 -2.26
N TYR A 176 16.10 12.65 -3.48
CA TYR A 176 15.98 11.26 -3.95
C TYR A 176 17.31 10.53 -3.82
N ASP A 177 17.32 9.40 -3.12
CA ASP A 177 18.48 8.53 -2.98
C ASP A 177 18.03 7.07 -2.82
N GLU A 178 18.16 6.30 -3.91
CA GLU A 178 17.75 4.89 -3.94
C GLU A 178 18.61 4.01 -3.03
N ASP A 179 19.91 4.30 -2.88
CA ASP A 179 20.82 3.50 -2.07
C ASP A 179 20.50 3.69 -0.58
N LEU A 180 20.22 4.93 -0.15
CA LEU A 180 19.74 5.21 1.20
C LEU A 180 18.35 4.63 1.44
N ALA A 181 17.45 4.68 0.46
CA ALA A 181 16.14 4.03 0.57
C ALA A 181 16.29 2.52 0.82
N ILE A 182 17.14 1.84 0.04
CA ILE A 182 17.46 0.42 0.22
C ILE A 182 18.06 0.16 1.60
N GLU A 183 18.99 1.00 2.07
CA GLU A 183 19.61 0.85 3.39
C GLU A 183 18.56 0.92 4.51
N TRP A 184 17.70 1.95 4.51
CA TRP A 184 16.68 2.14 5.53
C TRP A 184 15.61 1.05 5.50
N TYR A 185 15.13 0.68 4.32
CA TYR A 185 14.22 -0.45 4.17
C TYR A 185 14.84 -1.76 4.64
N THR A 186 16.13 -2.01 4.37
CA THR A 186 16.83 -3.21 4.83
C THR A 186 16.90 -3.27 6.35
N LYS A 187 17.26 -2.15 7.01
CA LYS A 187 17.28 -2.07 8.48
C LYS A 187 15.89 -2.37 9.07
N SER A 188 14.84 -1.78 8.50
CA SER A 188 13.45 -1.98 8.94
C SER A 188 12.95 -3.42 8.70
N ALA A 189 13.24 -3.99 7.53
CA ALA A 189 12.86 -5.33 7.13
C ALA A 189 13.49 -6.40 8.04
N ASN A 190 14.75 -6.22 8.43
CA ASN A 190 15.46 -7.10 9.37
C ASN A 190 14.84 -7.11 10.77
N GLU A 191 14.11 -6.05 11.14
CA GLU A 191 13.37 -5.95 12.40
C GLU A 191 11.92 -6.43 12.27
N GLY A 192 11.51 -6.94 11.10
CA GLY A 192 10.21 -7.57 10.90
C GLY A 192 9.11 -6.68 10.31
N CYS A 193 9.41 -5.44 9.93
CA CYS A 193 8.42 -4.57 9.28
C CYS A 193 8.06 -5.12 7.89
N ILE A 194 6.78 -5.46 7.69
CA ILE A 194 6.31 -6.09 6.45
C ILE A 194 6.28 -5.09 5.30
N ASP A 195 5.88 -3.85 5.54
CA ASP A 195 5.88 -2.80 4.52
C ASP A 195 7.29 -2.56 3.94
N ALA A 196 8.31 -2.53 4.82
CA ALA A 196 9.69 -2.43 4.38
C ALA A 196 10.13 -3.64 3.55
N LYS A 197 9.77 -4.87 3.95
CA LYS A 197 10.05 -6.08 3.15
C LYS A 197 9.44 -5.99 1.76
N MET A 198 8.18 -5.54 1.67
CA MET A 198 7.47 -5.39 0.39
C MET A 198 8.09 -4.31 -0.50
N ASN A 199 8.38 -3.13 0.05
CA ASN A 199 8.98 -2.04 -0.73
C ASN A 199 10.41 -2.37 -1.18
N LEU A 200 11.20 -3.02 -0.31
CA LEU A 200 12.53 -3.51 -0.66
C LEU A 200 12.47 -4.57 -1.77
N ALA A 201 11.51 -5.50 -1.72
CA ALA A 201 11.30 -6.48 -2.79
C ALA A 201 10.93 -5.80 -4.12
N ILE A 202 10.14 -4.72 -4.08
CA ILE A 202 9.82 -3.92 -5.27
C ILE A 202 11.06 -3.24 -5.85
N LEU A 203 11.92 -2.63 -5.01
CA LEU A 203 13.18 -2.01 -5.46
C LEU A 203 14.14 -3.03 -6.07
N TYR A 204 14.33 -4.17 -5.41
CA TYR A 204 15.17 -5.24 -5.93
C TYR A 204 14.61 -5.83 -7.22
N LYS A 205 13.29 -5.95 -7.34
CA LYS A 205 12.62 -6.30 -8.59
C LYS A 205 12.94 -5.29 -9.71
N LYS A 206 12.83 -3.98 -9.45
CA LYS A 206 13.13 -2.90 -10.42
C LYS A 206 14.57 -2.96 -10.94
N SER A 207 15.52 -3.37 -10.11
CA SER A 207 16.95 -3.43 -10.50
C SER A 207 17.26 -4.48 -11.58
N GLU A 208 16.40 -5.49 -11.76
CA GLU A 208 16.57 -6.62 -12.69
C GLU A 208 17.91 -7.39 -12.55
N ILE A 209 18.66 -7.19 -11.46
CA ILE A 209 19.87 -7.95 -11.14
C ILE A 209 19.45 -9.30 -10.57
N ALA A 210 19.96 -10.40 -11.14
CA ALA A 210 19.54 -11.76 -10.76
C ALA A 210 19.65 -12.06 -9.26
N GLN A 211 20.67 -11.54 -8.57
CA GLN A 211 20.83 -11.67 -7.12
C GLN A 211 19.71 -10.94 -6.35
N ASN A 212 19.37 -9.72 -6.77
CA ASN A 212 18.26 -8.95 -6.21
C ASN A 212 16.91 -9.63 -6.48
N LEU A 213 16.82 -10.31 -7.63
CA LEU A 213 15.89 -11.39 -8.00
C LEU A 213 15.48 -12.28 -6.82
N THR A 214 16.50 -12.99 -6.35
CA THR A 214 16.39 -13.99 -5.29
C THR A 214 16.09 -13.37 -3.94
N ILE A 215 16.66 -12.19 -3.64
CA ILE A 215 16.39 -11.49 -2.38
C ILE A 215 14.93 -11.05 -2.32
N ALA A 216 14.41 -10.44 -3.39
CA ALA A 216 13.01 -10.04 -3.48
C ALA A 216 12.06 -11.23 -3.29
N GLU A 217 12.34 -12.37 -3.93
CA GLU A 217 11.56 -13.59 -3.77
C GLU A 217 11.54 -14.09 -2.32
N ASN A 218 12.69 -14.09 -1.64
CA ASN A 218 12.79 -14.55 -0.25
C ASN A 218 12.03 -13.62 0.70
N LEU A 219 12.17 -12.30 0.56
CA LEU A 219 11.43 -11.32 1.35
C LEU A 219 9.91 -11.52 1.23
N LEU A 220 9.41 -11.74 0.00
CA LEU A 220 7.98 -11.98 -0.22
C LEU A 220 7.51 -13.30 0.39
N LYS A 221 8.30 -14.37 0.31
CA LYS A 221 7.97 -15.65 0.95
C LYS A 221 7.94 -15.56 2.48
N GLU A 222 8.83 -14.78 3.07
CA GLU A 222 8.79 -14.51 4.52
C GLU A 222 7.49 -13.83 4.93
N VAL A 223 7.02 -12.84 4.17
CA VAL A 223 5.73 -12.18 4.43
C VAL A 223 4.57 -13.16 4.30
N ILE A 224 4.56 -13.99 3.25
CA ILE A 224 3.50 -15.00 3.02
C ILE A 224 3.45 -16.02 4.15
N ASN A 225 4.60 -16.46 4.67
CA ASN A 225 4.69 -17.46 5.73
C ASN A 225 4.33 -16.91 7.13
N ALA A 226 4.24 -15.59 7.28
CA ALA A 226 3.97 -14.94 8.56
C ALA A 226 2.46 -14.85 8.89
N ASP A 227 1.57 -15.37 8.02
CA ASP A 227 0.10 -15.49 8.21
C ASP A 227 -0.63 -14.17 8.53
N TYR A 228 -0.07 -13.05 8.04
CA TYR A 228 -0.72 -11.74 8.07
C TYR A 228 -1.65 -11.60 6.85
N LYS A 229 -2.94 -11.92 7.01
CA LYS A 229 -3.87 -12.12 5.88
C LYS A 229 -3.94 -10.98 4.84
N PRO A 230 -4.05 -9.69 5.22
CA PRO A 230 -4.09 -8.60 4.23
C PRO A 230 -2.76 -8.46 3.45
N GLU A 231 -1.64 -8.55 4.15
CA GLU A 231 -0.30 -8.40 3.60
C GLU A 231 0.12 -9.64 2.78
N GLU A 232 -0.34 -10.82 3.17
CA GLU A 232 -0.18 -12.08 2.43
C GLU A 232 -0.72 -11.94 1.01
N LEU A 233 -1.92 -11.38 0.85
CA LEU A 233 -2.52 -11.18 -0.47
C LEU A 233 -1.65 -10.25 -1.34
N ARG A 234 -1.16 -9.14 -0.76
CA ARG A 234 -0.28 -8.19 -1.45
C ARG A 234 1.06 -8.85 -1.82
N ALA A 235 1.66 -9.60 -0.91
CA ALA A 235 2.92 -10.29 -1.15
C ALA A 235 2.79 -11.39 -2.20
N LYS A 236 1.71 -12.17 -2.20
CA LYS A 236 1.40 -13.16 -3.26
C LYS A 236 1.27 -12.50 -4.63
N ARG A 237 0.58 -11.36 -4.73
CA ARG A 237 0.51 -10.61 -6.00
C ARG A 237 1.89 -10.19 -6.49
N LEU A 238 2.71 -9.60 -5.62
CA LEU A 238 4.07 -9.19 -5.97
C LEU A 238 4.93 -10.38 -6.41
N LEU A 239 4.78 -11.54 -5.75
CA LEU A 239 5.49 -12.76 -6.10
C LEU A 239 5.05 -13.30 -7.47
N GLY A 240 3.74 -13.27 -7.75
CA GLY A 240 3.19 -13.60 -9.05
C GLY A 240 3.80 -12.71 -10.15
N MET A 241 3.84 -11.40 -9.95
CA MET A 241 4.44 -10.45 -10.88
C MET A 241 5.95 -10.68 -11.07
N LEU A 242 6.67 -11.03 -10.00
CA LEU A 242 8.09 -11.36 -10.08
C LEU A 242 8.33 -12.61 -10.95
N TYR A 243 7.45 -13.60 -10.84
CA TYR A 243 7.56 -14.83 -11.62
C TYR A 243 7.16 -14.64 -13.09
N THR A 244 6.16 -13.81 -13.39
CA THR A 244 5.78 -13.52 -14.78
C THR A 244 6.80 -12.68 -15.54
N GLU A 245 7.56 -11.85 -14.84
CA GLU A 245 8.65 -11.07 -15.45
C GLU A 245 9.96 -11.86 -15.57
N THR A 246 10.03 -13.05 -14.98
CA THR A 246 11.19 -13.97 -15.09
C THR A 246 10.84 -15.20 -15.94
N ASN A 247 11.76 -16.14 -16.13
CA ASN A 247 11.53 -17.39 -16.88
C ASN A 247 10.54 -18.37 -16.20
N ARG A 248 9.67 -17.88 -15.30
CA ARG A 248 8.75 -18.65 -14.46
C ARG A 248 7.29 -18.22 -14.67
N LYS A 249 6.94 -17.80 -15.88
CA LYS A 249 5.60 -17.27 -16.23
C LYS A 249 4.44 -18.12 -15.74
N GLU A 250 4.47 -19.43 -16.00
CA GLU A 250 3.41 -20.36 -15.57
C GLU A 250 3.27 -20.44 -14.05
N ALA A 251 4.37 -20.35 -13.31
CA ALA A 251 4.31 -20.32 -11.85
C ALA A 251 3.69 -19.02 -11.34
N GLY A 252 3.95 -17.89 -12.01
CA GLY A 252 3.33 -16.60 -11.70
C GLY A 252 1.83 -16.59 -11.97
N ILE A 253 1.41 -17.12 -13.13
CA ILE A 253 -0.01 -17.28 -13.48
C ILE A 253 -0.72 -18.15 -12.44
N LYS A 254 -0.12 -19.28 -12.04
CA LYS A 254 -0.70 -20.16 -11.02
C LYS A 254 -0.93 -19.47 -9.66
N ILE A 255 -0.02 -18.58 -9.26
CA ILE A 255 -0.21 -17.77 -8.05
C ILE A 255 -1.44 -16.86 -8.21
N PHE A 256 -1.56 -16.18 -9.36
CA PHE A 256 -2.71 -15.32 -9.61
C PHE A 256 -4.02 -16.12 -9.68
N GLU A 257 -4.02 -17.32 -10.27
CA GLU A 257 -5.20 -18.20 -10.32
C GLU A 257 -5.65 -18.60 -8.91
N GLU A 258 -4.72 -18.95 -8.02
CA GLU A 258 -5.03 -19.25 -6.62
C GLU A 258 -5.70 -18.06 -5.92
N LEU A 259 -5.23 -16.84 -6.19
CA LEU A 259 -5.79 -15.62 -5.61
C LEU A 259 -7.20 -15.33 -6.14
N VAL A 260 -7.42 -15.54 -7.43
CA VAL A 260 -8.73 -15.39 -8.07
C VAL A 260 -9.73 -16.41 -7.52
N GLU A 261 -9.31 -17.66 -7.33
CA GLU A 261 -10.18 -18.74 -6.83
C GLU A 261 -10.56 -18.55 -5.36
N LYS A 262 -9.63 -18.12 -4.51
CA LYS A 262 -9.85 -18.01 -3.06
C LYS A 262 -10.45 -16.69 -2.60
N PHE A 263 -10.17 -15.60 -3.31
CA PHE A 263 -10.44 -14.24 -2.82
C PHE A 263 -11.20 -13.35 -3.81
N ASP A 264 -11.61 -13.87 -4.97
CA ASP A 264 -12.21 -13.07 -6.05
C ASP A 264 -11.35 -11.84 -6.43
N ASP A 265 -10.02 -12.00 -6.43
CA ASP A 265 -9.08 -10.88 -6.64
C ASP A 265 -9.04 -10.42 -8.11
N ALA A 266 -9.83 -9.37 -8.40
CA ALA A 266 -9.93 -8.77 -9.72
C ALA A 266 -8.57 -8.31 -10.30
N LEU A 267 -7.62 -7.90 -9.44
CA LEU A 267 -6.29 -7.47 -9.89
C LEU A 267 -5.47 -8.64 -10.44
N SER A 268 -5.41 -9.76 -9.72
CA SER A 268 -4.78 -11.01 -10.18
C SER A 268 -5.42 -11.51 -11.46
N CYS A 269 -6.75 -11.43 -11.56
CA CYS A 269 -7.48 -11.77 -12.77
C CYS A 269 -6.99 -10.93 -13.98
N SER A 270 -6.80 -9.62 -13.78
CA SER A 270 -6.28 -8.75 -14.83
C SER A 270 -4.83 -9.02 -15.20
N PHE A 271 -3.98 -9.41 -14.23
CA PHE A 271 -2.58 -9.79 -14.52
C PHE A 271 -2.50 -11.04 -15.39
N ILE A 272 -3.37 -12.04 -15.14
CA ILE A 272 -3.49 -13.21 -16.03
C ILE A 272 -3.91 -12.77 -17.44
N GLY A 273 -4.91 -11.88 -17.54
CA GLY A 273 -5.36 -11.33 -18.82
C GLY A 273 -4.24 -10.63 -19.59
N LEU A 274 -3.36 -9.89 -18.90
CA LEU A 274 -2.19 -9.25 -19.51
C LEU A 274 -1.19 -10.27 -20.05
N GLU A 275 -0.91 -11.36 -19.32
CA GLU A 275 -0.02 -12.42 -19.81
C GLU A 275 -0.55 -13.11 -21.07
N TYR A 276 -1.86 -13.44 -21.13
CA TYR A 276 -2.47 -14.00 -22.34
C TYR A 276 -2.48 -12.99 -23.50
N ASN A 277 -2.65 -11.71 -23.20
CA ASN A 277 -2.57 -10.66 -24.21
C ASN A 277 -1.15 -10.56 -24.81
N GLU A 278 -0.09 -10.70 -24.01
CA GLU A 278 1.30 -10.77 -24.52
C GLU A 278 1.52 -11.98 -25.43
N ARG A 279 0.87 -13.11 -25.14
CA ARG A 279 0.89 -14.33 -25.98
C ARG A 279 0.06 -14.22 -27.26
N LYS A 280 -0.64 -13.09 -27.46
CA LYS A 280 -1.62 -12.86 -28.54
C LYS A 280 -2.85 -13.77 -28.46
N GLU A 281 -3.13 -14.32 -27.29
CA GLU A 281 -4.33 -15.10 -26.99
C GLU A 281 -5.46 -14.16 -26.56
N TYR A 282 -5.88 -13.29 -27.49
CA TYR A 282 -6.74 -12.14 -27.18
C TYR A 282 -8.12 -12.51 -26.63
N GLU A 283 -8.72 -13.61 -27.10
CA GLU A 283 -10.01 -14.07 -26.58
C GLU A 283 -9.90 -14.51 -25.11
N THR A 284 -8.85 -15.26 -24.76
CA THR A 284 -8.56 -15.66 -23.39
C THR A 284 -8.28 -14.43 -22.51
N ALA A 285 -7.44 -13.52 -22.99
CA ALA A 285 -7.16 -12.26 -22.30
C ALA A 285 -8.44 -11.45 -22.02
N ARG A 286 -9.32 -11.35 -23.02
CA ARG A 286 -10.62 -10.69 -22.91
C ARG A 286 -11.50 -11.32 -21.82
N GLN A 287 -11.57 -12.64 -21.75
CA GLN A 287 -12.35 -13.35 -20.73
C GLN A 287 -11.90 -12.97 -19.32
N TYR A 288 -10.58 -12.91 -19.08
CA TYR A 288 -10.02 -12.47 -17.80
C TYR A 288 -10.30 -10.99 -17.49
N PHE A 289 -10.25 -10.10 -18.48
CA PHE A 289 -10.62 -8.69 -18.26
C PHE A 289 -12.12 -8.51 -17.99
N VAL A 290 -12.99 -9.28 -18.64
CA VAL A 290 -14.44 -9.32 -18.33
C VAL A 290 -14.66 -9.78 -16.89
N LYS A 291 -14.03 -10.89 -16.48
CA LYS A 291 -14.12 -11.39 -15.11
C LYS A 291 -13.62 -10.36 -14.08
N SER A 292 -12.53 -9.65 -14.38
CA SER A 292 -12.02 -8.56 -13.54
C SER A 292 -13.02 -7.40 -13.39
N TYR A 293 -13.71 -7.05 -14.49
CA TYR A 293 -14.76 -6.02 -14.49
C TYR A 293 -16.00 -6.47 -13.72
N GLU A 294 -16.44 -7.71 -13.89
CA GLU A 294 -17.60 -8.27 -13.18
C GLU A 294 -17.37 -8.31 -11.67
N MET A 295 -16.15 -8.62 -11.23
CA MET A 295 -15.77 -8.66 -9.81
C MET A 295 -15.73 -7.27 -9.15
N SER A 296 -15.28 -6.24 -9.88
CA SER A 296 -14.95 -4.94 -9.27
C SER A 296 -15.83 -3.77 -9.70
N GLY A 297 -16.48 -3.86 -10.86
CA GLY A 297 -17.14 -2.74 -11.53
C GLY A 297 -16.19 -1.63 -12.00
N ASP A 298 -14.87 -1.81 -11.90
CA ASP A 298 -13.90 -0.75 -12.16
C ASP A 298 -13.77 -0.48 -13.67
N GLN A 299 -14.00 0.78 -14.05
CA GLN A 299 -13.96 1.25 -15.42
C GLN A 299 -12.64 0.94 -16.13
N LYS A 300 -11.52 0.84 -15.41
CA LYS A 300 -10.22 0.50 -16.02
C LYS A 300 -10.24 -0.86 -16.73
N TYR A 301 -10.98 -1.84 -16.21
CA TYR A 301 -11.06 -3.16 -16.83
C TYR A 301 -11.98 -3.14 -18.06
N LYS A 302 -13.03 -2.32 -18.05
CA LYS A 302 -13.85 -2.06 -19.24
C LYS A 302 -13.05 -1.42 -20.36
N ASP A 303 -12.11 -0.53 -20.02
CA ASP A 303 -11.19 0.06 -20.98
C ASP A 303 -10.22 -0.99 -21.55
N MET A 304 -9.75 -1.93 -20.73
CA MET A 304 -8.95 -3.09 -21.19
C MET A 304 -9.74 -4.01 -22.14
N ILE A 305 -11.00 -4.34 -21.81
CA ILE A 305 -11.90 -5.14 -22.67
C ILE A 305 -12.07 -4.45 -24.03
N ASN A 306 -12.39 -3.16 -24.04
CA ASN A 306 -12.57 -2.39 -25.28
C ASN A 306 -11.29 -2.35 -26.12
N ALA A 307 -10.12 -2.28 -25.48
CA ALA A 307 -8.84 -2.30 -26.18
C ALA A 307 -8.60 -3.65 -26.86
N VAL A 308 -8.85 -4.76 -26.16
CA VAL A 308 -8.69 -6.12 -26.71
C VAL A 308 -9.72 -6.42 -27.80
N ASP A 309 -10.99 -6.03 -27.59
CA ASP A 309 -12.06 -6.15 -28.61
C ASP A 309 -11.67 -5.49 -29.93
N LYS A 310 -11.00 -4.34 -29.84
CA LYS A 310 -10.52 -3.65 -31.02
C LYS A 310 -9.37 -4.39 -31.70
N VAL A 311 -8.45 -4.98 -30.95
CA VAL A 311 -7.36 -5.80 -31.51
C VAL A 311 -7.93 -7.01 -32.24
N ILE A 312 -8.90 -7.71 -31.62
CA ILE A 312 -9.59 -8.87 -32.22
C ILE A 312 -10.27 -8.50 -33.54
N ARG A 313 -10.97 -7.35 -33.59
CA ARG A 313 -11.59 -6.87 -34.84
C ARG A 313 -10.55 -6.59 -35.92
N LEU A 314 -9.47 -5.90 -35.57
CA LEU A 314 -8.41 -5.55 -36.53
C LEU A 314 -7.64 -6.78 -37.03
N SER A 315 -7.47 -7.83 -36.22
CA SER A 315 -6.85 -9.08 -36.66
C SER A 315 -7.73 -9.90 -37.61
N ASN A 316 -9.05 -9.66 -37.60
CA ASN A 316 -10.01 -10.38 -38.46
C ASN A 316 -10.27 -9.66 -39.79
N ASP A 317 -9.88 -8.39 -39.92
CA ASP A 317 -10.11 -7.52 -41.09
C ASP A 317 -8.97 -7.59 -42.14
N ASP A 318 -8.22 -8.70 -42.21
CA ASP A 318 -7.05 -8.85 -43.08
C ASP A 318 -7.42 -8.92 -44.59
N SER A 319 -7.75 -7.75 -45.14
CA SER A 319 -7.66 -7.41 -46.55
C SER A 319 -6.80 -6.16 -46.69
N GLY A 320 -5.49 -6.40 -46.76
CA GLY A 320 -4.53 -5.42 -47.26
C GLY A 320 -3.57 -4.92 -46.19
N GLU A 321 -2.31 -5.30 -46.39
CA GLU A 321 -1.14 -4.68 -45.77
C GLU A 321 -1.32 -3.17 -45.57
N THR A 322 -1.26 -2.73 -44.32
CA THR A 322 -0.64 -1.44 -44.03
C THR A 322 0.51 -1.68 -43.07
N LYS A 323 1.70 -1.85 -43.65
CA LYS A 323 2.97 -1.49 -43.01
C LYS A 323 2.87 -0.02 -42.61
N SER A 324 2.47 0.26 -41.38
CA SER A 324 2.75 1.55 -40.75
C SER A 324 3.44 1.29 -39.43
N SER A 325 4.68 1.77 -39.34
CA SER A 325 5.57 1.72 -38.20
C SER A 325 4.85 2.16 -36.92
N GLY A 326 4.47 1.16 -36.12
CA GLY A 326 3.59 1.28 -34.96
C GLY A 326 4.22 1.92 -33.73
N GLY A 327 5.08 2.92 -33.88
CA GLY A 327 5.89 3.31 -32.74
C GLY A 327 6.45 4.72 -32.73
N CYS A 328 5.69 5.66 -32.14
CA CYS A 328 6.12 6.77 -31.23
C CYS A 328 4.89 7.46 -30.57
N TYR A 329 3.84 6.73 -30.20
CA TYR A 329 2.51 7.34 -30.01
C TYR A 329 2.41 8.27 -28.78
N VAL A 330 2.90 7.84 -27.61
CA VAL A 330 2.78 8.64 -26.38
C VAL A 330 3.56 9.95 -26.50
N ALA A 331 4.80 9.89 -26.98
CA ALA A 331 5.62 11.09 -27.17
C ALA A 331 5.02 12.04 -28.21
N THR A 332 4.50 11.51 -29.33
CA THR A 332 3.83 12.34 -30.36
C THR A 332 2.60 13.06 -29.79
N ALA A 333 1.80 12.39 -28.96
CA ALA A 333 0.64 13.03 -28.33
C ALA A 333 1.01 14.07 -27.26
N VAL A 334 2.09 13.83 -26.52
CA VAL A 334 2.57 14.73 -25.46
C VAL A 334 3.23 15.98 -26.05
N TYR A 335 4.11 15.83 -27.04
CA TYR A 335 4.85 16.92 -27.66
C TYR A 335 4.13 17.55 -28.86
N GLY A 336 3.04 16.94 -29.33
CA GLY A 336 2.13 17.52 -30.32
C GLY A 336 2.55 17.35 -31.79
N SER A 337 3.78 16.89 -32.05
CA SER A 337 4.25 16.59 -33.41
C SER A 337 5.19 15.38 -33.39
N TYR A 338 5.14 14.61 -34.48
CA TYR A 338 6.05 13.51 -34.75
C TYR A 338 7.48 14.03 -35.05
N ASP A 339 7.59 15.28 -35.52
CA ASP A 339 8.82 15.89 -36.00
C ASP A 339 9.36 16.96 -35.03
N CYS A 340 9.21 16.76 -33.72
CA CYS A 340 9.76 17.67 -32.73
C CYS A 340 11.09 17.15 -32.15
N PRO A 341 11.99 18.05 -31.70
CA PRO A 341 13.31 17.69 -31.19
C PRO A 341 13.29 16.61 -30.10
N GLN A 342 12.31 16.68 -29.19
CA GLN A 342 12.17 15.73 -28.09
C GLN A 342 11.83 14.33 -28.58
N VAL A 343 11.00 14.21 -29.62
CA VAL A 343 10.66 12.92 -30.22
C VAL A 343 11.87 12.35 -30.99
N TRP A 344 12.67 13.19 -31.65
CA TRP A 344 13.90 12.75 -32.32
C TRP A 344 14.94 12.20 -31.35
N THR A 345 15.16 12.87 -30.22
CA THR A 345 16.12 12.43 -29.19
C THR A 345 15.72 11.08 -28.59
N LEU A 346 14.43 10.88 -28.35
CA LEU A 346 13.90 9.61 -27.87
C LEU A 346 14.05 8.49 -28.94
N ARG A 347 13.89 8.80 -30.24
CA ARG A 347 14.14 7.83 -31.32
C ARG A 347 15.61 7.48 -31.51
N ARG A 348 16.50 8.46 -31.43
CA ARG A 348 17.94 8.21 -31.59
C ARG A 348 18.49 7.35 -30.46
N PHE A 349 17.95 7.50 -29.26
CA PHE A 349 18.26 6.61 -28.14
C PHE A 349 17.87 5.15 -28.44
N ARG A 350 16.68 4.90 -29.02
CA ARG A 350 16.20 3.59 -29.50
C ARG A 350 17.23 2.93 -30.43
N ASP A 351 17.60 3.65 -31.50
CA ASP A 351 18.38 3.05 -32.60
C ASP A 351 19.87 2.89 -32.29
N ASN A 352 20.41 3.66 -31.35
CA ASN A 352 21.83 3.59 -31.01
C ASN A 352 22.16 2.81 -29.72
N THR A 353 21.18 2.44 -28.89
CA THR A 353 21.52 2.00 -27.52
C THR A 353 20.62 0.96 -26.84
N LEU A 354 19.46 0.57 -27.41
CA LEU A 354 18.41 -0.08 -26.59
C LEU A 354 18.07 -1.54 -26.82
N ASP A 355 18.65 -2.22 -27.82
CA ASP A 355 18.60 -3.69 -27.79
C ASP A 355 19.56 -4.28 -26.73
N ALA A 356 20.46 -3.47 -26.17
CA ALA A 356 21.52 -3.93 -25.26
C ALA A 356 21.29 -3.63 -23.75
N ASN A 357 20.42 -2.68 -23.35
CA ASN A 357 20.25 -2.34 -21.92
C ASN A 357 18.78 -2.17 -21.46
N ILE A 358 18.58 -2.32 -20.15
CA ILE A 358 17.26 -2.35 -19.47
C ILE A 358 16.52 -1.01 -19.50
N PHE A 359 17.22 0.13 -19.42
CA PHE A 359 16.61 1.44 -19.63
C PHE A 359 15.99 1.55 -21.04
N GLY A 360 16.53 0.80 -22.01
CA GLY A 360 15.95 0.67 -23.33
C GLY A 360 14.69 -0.12 -23.43
N ARG A 361 14.65 -1.25 -22.74
CA ARG A 361 13.44 -2.07 -22.65
C ARG A 361 12.34 -1.37 -21.88
N MET A 362 12.68 -0.63 -20.82
CA MET A 362 11.74 0.21 -20.06
C MET A 362 11.28 1.42 -20.88
N PHE A 363 12.17 2.02 -21.68
CA PHE A 363 11.82 3.04 -22.65
C PHE A 363 10.83 2.50 -23.68
N ILE A 364 11.11 1.36 -24.31
CA ILE A 364 10.18 0.68 -25.24
C ILE A 364 8.83 0.43 -24.57
N LYS A 365 8.84 -0.08 -23.33
CA LYS A 365 7.62 -0.32 -22.55
C LYS A 365 6.84 0.96 -22.27
N LEU A 366 7.43 2.11 -21.96
CA LEU A 366 6.69 3.36 -21.67
C LEU A 366 6.33 4.14 -22.95
N TYR A 367 7.22 4.13 -23.94
CA TYR A 367 7.12 4.83 -25.21
C TYR A 367 6.13 4.16 -26.17
N TYR A 368 5.99 2.84 -26.06
CA TYR A 368 4.99 2.01 -26.75
C TYR A 368 3.90 1.43 -25.83
N ALA A 369 3.91 1.72 -24.51
CA ALA A 369 2.98 1.18 -23.50
C ALA A 369 1.52 1.31 -23.87
N VAL A 370 1.21 2.41 -24.57
CA VAL A 370 -0.16 2.83 -24.78
C VAL A 370 -0.50 2.58 -26.23
N SER A 371 -1.47 1.69 -26.45
CA SER A 371 -2.01 1.37 -27.79
C SER A 371 -2.24 2.66 -28.60
N PRO A 372 -1.91 2.71 -29.90
CA PRO A 372 -2.22 3.85 -30.78
C PRO A 372 -3.67 4.32 -30.67
N THR A 373 -4.57 3.41 -30.30
CA THR A 373 -5.97 3.70 -30.01
C THR A 373 -6.14 4.59 -28.78
N LEU A 374 -5.55 4.23 -27.63
CA LEU A 374 -5.65 5.00 -26.38
C LEU A 374 -5.04 6.39 -26.54
N VAL A 375 -3.90 6.48 -27.21
CA VAL A 375 -3.26 7.77 -27.52
C VAL A 375 -4.13 8.64 -28.44
N LYS A 376 -4.80 8.06 -29.43
CA LYS A 376 -5.69 8.80 -30.35
C LYS A 376 -6.85 9.49 -29.61
N TYR A 377 -7.39 8.87 -28.56
CA TYR A 377 -8.53 9.39 -27.80
C TYR A 377 -8.11 10.25 -26.60
N PHE A 378 -7.12 9.83 -25.82
CA PHE A 378 -6.73 10.52 -24.59
C PHE A 378 -5.51 11.42 -24.76
N GLY A 379 -4.68 11.18 -25.77
CA GLY A 379 -3.41 11.89 -26.00
C GLY A 379 -3.55 13.40 -26.24
N LYS A 380 -4.73 13.85 -26.70
CA LYS A 380 -5.04 15.27 -26.90
C LYS A 380 -5.56 15.97 -25.64
N THR A 381 -5.81 15.23 -24.56
CA THR A 381 -6.34 15.79 -23.31
C THR A 381 -5.24 16.48 -22.50
N LYS A 382 -5.58 17.56 -21.80
CA LYS A 382 -4.64 18.26 -20.88
C LYS A 382 -4.15 17.33 -19.77
N LEU A 383 -5.01 16.43 -19.27
CA LEU A 383 -4.69 15.49 -18.20
C LEU A 383 -3.63 14.47 -18.65
N PHE A 384 -3.81 13.84 -19.81
CA PHE A 384 -2.84 12.90 -20.37
C PHE A 384 -1.47 13.57 -20.57
N ARG A 385 -1.46 14.78 -21.14
CA ARG A 385 -0.22 15.55 -21.27
C ARG A 385 0.40 15.81 -19.90
N LYS A 386 -0.35 16.25 -18.90
CA LYS A 386 0.18 16.53 -17.55
C LYS A 386 0.85 15.30 -16.91
N ILE A 387 0.23 14.13 -17.05
CA ILE A 387 0.73 12.86 -16.46
C ILE A 387 2.08 12.44 -17.07
N PHE A 388 2.22 12.53 -18.39
CA PHE A 388 3.39 11.99 -19.09
C PHE A 388 4.46 13.02 -19.44
N LYS A 389 4.12 14.31 -19.53
CA LYS A 389 5.02 15.39 -19.95
C LYS A 389 6.22 15.54 -19.03
N SER A 390 6.00 15.61 -17.71
CA SER A 390 7.10 15.77 -16.74
C SER A 390 8.10 14.61 -16.80
N ARG A 391 7.60 13.38 -16.95
CA ARG A 391 8.45 12.18 -17.06
C ARG A 391 9.26 12.15 -18.36
N LEU A 392 8.62 12.48 -19.49
CA LEU A 392 9.30 12.54 -20.78
C LEU A 392 10.31 13.69 -20.86
N ASP A 393 10.02 14.85 -20.26
CA ASP A 393 10.93 16.00 -20.26
C ASP A 393 12.20 15.72 -19.44
N LYS A 394 12.06 15.18 -18.22
CA LYS A 394 13.21 14.72 -17.40
C LYS A 394 14.06 13.69 -18.14
N MET A 395 13.42 12.83 -18.93
CA MET A 395 14.11 11.82 -19.72
C MET A 395 14.90 12.43 -20.88
N VAL A 396 14.30 13.34 -21.64
CA VAL A 396 14.98 14.06 -22.73
C VAL A 396 16.17 14.85 -22.19
N GLU A 397 16.03 15.50 -21.03
CA GLU A 397 17.11 16.21 -20.36
C GLU A 397 18.28 15.28 -19.98
N LYS A 398 17.99 14.14 -19.37
CA LYS A 398 19.00 13.12 -19.04
C LYS A 398 19.73 12.59 -20.27
N LEU A 399 19.02 12.38 -21.38
CA LEU A 399 19.62 11.93 -22.65
C LEU A 399 20.53 12.98 -23.28
N ASN A 400 20.11 14.25 -23.24
CA ASN A 400 20.94 15.37 -23.71
C ASN A 400 22.22 15.50 -22.88
N ASN A 401 22.12 15.34 -21.55
CA ASN A 401 23.28 15.36 -20.65
C ASN A 401 24.25 14.19 -20.93
N ASN A 402 23.74 13.09 -21.49
CA ASN A 402 24.54 11.93 -21.92
C ASN A 402 25.01 12.03 -23.39
N GLY A 403 24.90 13.20 -24.03
CA GLY A 403 25.43 13.45 -25.37
C GLY A 403 24.54 13.00 -26.53
N VAL A 404 23.27 12.65 -26.29
CA VAL A 404 22.32 12.36 -27.38
C VAL A 404 21.79 13.68 -27.96
N GLU A 405 22.09 13.96 -29.22
CA GLU A 405 21.75 15.25 -29.84
C GLU A 405 20.29 15.39 -30.28
N ASN A 406 19.75 16.59 -30.04
CA ASN A 406 18.46 17.08 -30.55
C ASN A 406 18.57 17.53 -32.03
N SER A 407 18.87 16.62 -32.96
CA SER A 407 18.92 16.92 -34.40
C SER A 407 17.91 16.08 -35.21
N PRO A 408 17.47 16.55 -36.39
CA PRO A 408 16.47 15.87 -37.21
C PRO A 408 16.80 14.38 -37.42
N TYR A 409 15.81 13.54 -37.14
CA TYR A 409 15.91 12.10 -37.24
C TYR A 409 15.67 11.66 -38.69
N ASN A 410 16.68 11.16 -39.39
CA ASN A 410 16.49 10.55 -40.72
C ASN A 410 16.17 9.06 -40.55
N ASP A 411 14.90 8.69 -40.71
CA ASP A 411 14.47 7.30 -40.80
C ASP A 411 15.14 6.66 -42.03
N LYS A 412 16.23 5.91 -41.82
CA LYS A 412 16.73 4.98 -42.83
C LYS A 412 15.96 3.66 -42.68
N TYR A 413 14.76 3.67 -43.27
CA TYR A 413 13.80 2.58 -43.52
C TYR A 413 13.06 1.98 -42.32
#